data_AF-A0A0F9AHI9-F1
#
_entry.id   AF-A0A0F9AHI9-F1
#
_cell.length_a   1.000
_cell.length_b   1.000
_cell.length_c   1.000
_cell.angle_alpha   90.00
_cell.angle_beta   90.00
_cell.angle_gamma   90.00
#
_symmetry.space_group_name_H-M   'P 1'
#
loop_
_entity.id
_entity.type
_entity.pdbx_description
1 polymer ?
#
loop_
_entity_poly.entity_id
_entity_poly.type
_entity_poly.pdbx_seq_one_letter_code
_entity_poly.pdbx_strand_id
1 'polypeptide(L)'
;LSEDAIARITIERGLDGRRVANKCRKSTRRPRRARKRCILYVAVGTLVRNARKGANRVAFSGRIGSRRLHGGRYRATITATDANGNVSHYSRDDFRVLHR
;
A
#
# COMPACT_ATOMS: atom_id res chain seq x y z
N LEU A 1 -10.18 4.14 -16.28
CA LEU A 1 -9.20 3.56 -17.24
C LEU A 1 -9.72 3.79 -18.64
N SER A 2 -8.85 4.15 -19.59
CA SER A 2 -9.21 4.39 -20.99
C SER A 2 -9.37 3.11 -21.80
N GLU A 3 -8.70 2.04 -21.37
CA GLU A 3 -8.78 0.68 -21.93
C GLU A 3 -8.74 -0.39 -20.83
N ASP A 4 -8.79 -1.65 -21.26
CA ASP A 4 -8.55 -2.80 -20.41
C ASP A 4 -7.08 -2.87 -20.00
N ALA A 5 -6.84 -3.27 -18.76
CA ALA A 5 -5.52 -3.23 -18.15
C ALA A 5 -5.37 -4.27 -17.04
N ILE A 6 -4.13 -4.52 -16.64
CA ILE A 6 -3.79 -5.24 -15.42
C ILE A 6 -3.53 -4.23 -14.31
N ALA A 7 -4.42 -4.19 -13.32
CA ALA A 7 -4.26 -3.40 -12.12
C ALA A 7 -3.36 -4.13 -11.10
N ARG A 8 -2.27 -3.47 -10.69
CA ARG A 8 -1.43 -3.86 -9.58
C ARG A 8 -1.75 -2.99 -8.38
N ILE A 9 -2.10 -3.62 -7.27
CA ILE A 9 -2.46 -2.97 -6.02
C ILE A 9 -1.42 -3.38 -4.97
N THR A 10 -0.43 -2.52 -4.76
CA THR A 10 0.59 -2.73 -3.74
C THR A 10 0.03 -2.31 -2.39
N ILE A 11 0.02 -3.23 -1.44
CA ILE A 11 -0.43 -2.99 -0.07
C ILE A 11 0.77 -2.78 0.83
N GLU A 12 0.78 -1.68 1.56
CA GLU A 12 1.87 -1.30 2.45
C GLU A 12 1.35 -1.10 3.87
N ARG A 13 2.03 -1.69 4.86
CA ARG A 13 1.72 -1.53 6.28
C ARG A 13 2.45 -0.32 6.86
N GLY A 14 1.73 0.52 7.57
CA GLY A 14 2.30 1.60 8.36
C GLY A 14 2.92 1.06 9.66
N LEU A 15 4.20 1.37 9.86
CA LEU A 15 4.98 1.01 11.04
C LEU A 15 5.51 2.26 11.73
N ASP A 16 5.83 2.13 13.01
CA ASP A 16 6.46 3.21 13.77
C ASP A 16 7.87 3.49 13.27
N GLY A 17 8.06 4.73 12.83
CA GLY A 17 9.32 5.25 12.34
C GLY A 17 9.80 6.46 13.12
N ARG A 18 11.07 6.79 12.91
CA ARG A 18 11.70 8.03 13.38
C ARG A 18 12.45 8.69 12.24
N ARG A 19 12.34 10.02 12.14
CA ARG A 19 13.10 10.78 11.15
C ARG A 19 14.59 10.80 11.51
N VAL A 20 15.43 10.38 10.56
CA VAL A 20 16.90 10.37 10.66
C VAL A 20 17.44 10.92 9.35
N ALA A 21 18.17 12.03 9.39
CA ALA A 21 18.67 12.72 8.18
C ALA A 21 17.54 12.91 7.14
N ASN A 22 16.43 13.52 7.57
CA ASN A 22 15.22 13.79 6.77
C ASN A 22 14.46 12.58 6.21
N LYS A 23 14.95 11.34 6.40
CA LYS A 23 14.28 10.11 5.97
C LYS A 23 13.54 9.45 7.14
N CYS A 24 12.34 8.93 6.88
CA CYS A 24 11.67 8.08 7.87
C CYS A 24 12.35 6.71 7.90
N ARG A 25 12.88 6.31 9.05
CA ARG A 25 13.53 5.00 9.23
C ARG A 25 12.83 4.21 10.33
N LYS A 26 12.88 2.88 10.23
CA LYS A 26 12.33 1.95 11.23
C LYS A 26 12.85 2.32 12.61
N SER A 27 11.95 2.43 13.60
CA SER A 27 12.34 2.67 14.98
C SER A 27 13.20 1.50 15.50
N THR A 28 14.37 1.77 16.09
CA THR A 28 15.23 0.75 16.70
C THR A 28 15.24 0.93 18.22
N ARG A 29 15.68 -0.09 18.96
CA ARG A 29 15.70 -0.11 20.44
C ARG A 29 16.51 1.01 21.11
N ARG A 30 17.45 1.66 20.40
CA ARG A 30 18.23 2.76 20.98
C ARG A 30 17.33 3.98 21.24
N PRO A 31 17.50 4.69 22.36
CA PRO A 31 16.62 5.80 22.74
C PRO A 31 16.72 6.94 21.71
N ARG A 32 15.70 7.03 20.86
CA ARG A 32 15.52 8.11 19.86
C ARG A 32 14.52 9.16 20.34
N ARG A 33 14.46 9.42 21.66
CA ARG A 33 13.45 10.30 22.27
C ARG A 33 13.42 11.69 21.63
N ALA A 34 14.57 12.20 21.19
CA ALA A 34 14.69 13.49 20.50
C ALA A 34 14.26 13.51 19.01
N ARG A 35 13.98 12.36 18.38
CA ARG A 35 13.66 12.31 16.93
C ARG A 35 12.17 12.37 16.68
N LYS A 36 11.76 13.23 15.73
CA LYS A 36 10.36 13.36 15.27
C LYS A 36 9.80 12.00 14.84
N ARG A 37 8.57 11.69 15.28
CA ARG A 37 7.81 10.51 14.86
C ARG A 37 7.49 10.60 13.37
N CYS A 38 7.43 9.46 12.71
CA CYS A 38 6.92 9.33 11.34
C CYS A 38 6.35 7.93 11.14
N ILE A 39 5.51 7.76 10.13
CA ILE A 39 5.00 6.45 9.72
C ILE A 39 5.88 5.96 8.58
N LEU A 40 6.49 4.78 8.76
CA LEU A 40 7.21 4.08 7.72
C LEU A 40 6.24 3.11 7.05
N TYR A 41 5.94 3.31 5.78
CA TYR A 41 5.17 2.37 4.99
C TYR A 41 6.10 1.32 4.39
N VAL A 42 5.78 0.04 4.62
CA VAL A 42 6.55 -1.10 4.12
C VAL A 42 5.61 -2.00 3.34
N ALA A 43 5.97 -2.35 2.10
CA ALA A 43 5.21 -3.28 1.28
C ALA A 43 5.05 -4.64 1.98
N VAL A 44 3.81 -5.12 2.05
CA VAL A 44 3.47 -6.42 2.64
C VAL A 44 2.90 -7.40 1.60
N GLY A 45 2.65 -6.93 0.38
CA GLY A 45 2.29 -7.76 -0.76
C GLY A 45 1.55 -6.96 -1.84
N THR A 46 1.26 -7.63 -2.94
CA THR A 46 0.61 -7.03 -4.11
C THR A 46 -0.56 -7.89 -4.56
N LEU A 47 -1.70 -7.26 -4.87
CA LEU A 47 -2.82 -7.91 -5.54
C LEU A 47 -2.76 -7.55 -7.03
N VAL A 48 -2.98 -8.54 -7.88
CA VAL A 48 -3.10 -8.35 -9.33
C VAL A 48 -4.54 -8.62 -9.74
N ARG A 49 -5.14 -7.70 -10.49
CA ARG A 49 -6.53 -7.80 -10.95
C ARG A 49 -6.64 -7.39 -12.40
N ASN A 50 -7.46 -8.10 -13.15
CA ASN A 50 -7.92 -7.61 -14.44
C ASN A 50 -8.83 -6.40 -14.17
N ALA A 51 -8.58 -5.31 -14.88
CA ALA A 51 -9.37 -4.11 -14.83
C ALA A 51 -9.88 -3.80 -16.24
N ARG A 52 -11.15 -3.44 -16.34
CA ARG A 52 -11.78 -3.10 -17.61
C ARG A 52 -11.68 -1.61 -17.89
N LYS A 53 -11.88 -1.21 -19.13
CA LYS A 53 -12.15 0.18 -19.49
C LYS A 53 -13.25 0.78 -18.59
N GLY A 54 -13.06 2.04 -18.20
CA GLY A 54 -13.96 2.78 -17.32
C GLY A 54 -13.70 2.59 -15.83
N ALA A 55 -14.77 2.62 -15.04
CA ALA A 55 -14.72 2.51 -13.59
C ALA A 55 -14.62 1.05 -13.13
N ASN A 56 -13.77 0.81 -12.13
CA ASN A 56 -13.50 -0.52 -11.59
C ASN A 56 -13.72 -0.50 -10.07
N ARG A 57 -14.27 -1.59 -9.55
CA ARG A 57 -14.42 -1.81 -8.11
C ARG A 57 -13.83 -3.15 -7.75
N VAL A 58 -12.90 -3.15 -6.80
CA VAL A 58 -12.25 -4.37 -6.31
C VAL A 58 -12.61 -4.54 -4.84
N ALA A 59 -13.31 -5.64 -4.52
CA ALA A 59 -13.57 -5.99 -3.13
C ALA A 59 -12.27 -6.42 -2.44
N PHE A 60 -12.06 -5.93 -1.22
CA PHE A 60 -10.89 -6.24 -0.40
C PHE A 60 -11.30 -6.95 0.88
N SER A 61 -10.90 -8.21 1.02
CA SER A 61 -11.27 -9.08 2.15
C SER A 61 -10.36 -8.94 3.38
N GLY A 62 -9.42 -7.99 3.38
CA GLY A 62 -8.38 -7.91 4.41
C GLY A 62 -7.29 -8.98 4.27
N ARG A 63 -7.16 -9.59 3.08
CA ARG A 63 -6.19 -10.65 2.80
C ARG A 63 -5.38 -10.36 1.54
N ILE A 64 -4.15 -10.88 1.51
CA ILE A 64 -3.29 -10.94 0.33
C ILE A 64 -2.99 -12.41 0.07
N GLY A 65 -3.58 -12.96 -1.00
CA GLY A 65 -3.62 -14.40 -1.21
C GLY A 65 -4.23 -15.12 0.00
N SER A 66 -3.52 -16.11 0.52
CA SER A 66 -3.91 -16.84 1.73
C SER A 66 -3.54 -16.11 3.03
N ARG A 67 -2.84 -14.97 3.01
CA ARG A 67 -2.38 -14.29 4.23
C ARG A 67 -3.37 -13.23 4.70
N ARG A 68 -3.87 -13.37 5.94
CA ARG A 68 -4.65 -12.32 6.61
C ARG A 68 -3.73 -11.16 7.01
N LEU A 69 -4.19 -9.93 6.80
CA LEU A 69 -3.51 -8.75 7.30
C LEU A 69 -3.77 -8.59 8.80
N HIS A 70 -2.73 -8.16 9.52
CA HIS A 70 -2.86 -7.80 10.93
C HIS A 70 -3.59 -6.45 11.09
N GLY A 71 -4.09 -6.20 12.30
CA GLY A 71 -4.67 -4.93 12.67
C GLY A 71 -3.64 -3.80 12.53
N GLY A 72 -4.08 -2.65 12.03
CA GLY A 72 -3.25 -1.47 11.88
C GLY A 72 -3.58 -0.60 10.68
N ARG A 73 -2.72 0.39 10.44
CA ARG A 73 -2.82 1.32 9.31
C ARG A 73 -2.12 0.75 8.08
N TYR A 74 -2.75 0.94 6.93
CA TYR A 74 -2.28 0.52 5.64
C TYR A 74 -2.47 1.63 4.60
N ARG A 75 -1.76 1.50 3.49
CA ARG A 75 -2.11 2.19 2.25
C ARG A 75 -2.09 1.21 1.08
N ALA A 76 -2.97 1.43 0.12
CA ALA A 76 -2.97 0.77 -1.17
C ALA A 76 -2.45 1.76 -2.22
N THR A 77 -1.46 1.36 -3.01
CA THR A 77 -1.03 2.10 -4.19
C THR A 77 -1.42 1.29 -5.42
N ILE A 78 -2.21 1.88 -6.30
CA ILE A 78 -2.81 1.24 -7.47
C ILE A 78 -2.18 1.80 -8.73
N THR A 79 -1.68 0.94 -9.60
CA THR A 79 -1.28 1.29 -10.97
C THR A 79 -1.93 0.31 -11.95
N ALA A 80 -2.25 0.77 -13.15
CA ALA A 80 -2.77 -0.06 -14.23
C ALA A 80 -1.78 -0.10 -15.38
N THR A 81 -1.61 -1.27 -15.99
CA THR A 81 -0.78 -1.46 -17.19
C THR A 81 -1.64 -2.04 -18.30
N ASP A 82 -1.76 -1.35 -19.44
CA ASP A 82 -2.53 -1.84 -20.59
C ASP A 82 -1.76 -2.91 -21.40
N ALA A 83 -2.38 -3.42 -22.46
CA ALA A 83 -1.78 -4.42 -23.34
C ALA A 83 -0.55 -3.91 -24.11
N ASN A 84 -0.45 -2.59 -24.32
CA ASN A 84 0.67 -1.93 -24.98
C ASN A 84 1.82 -1.61 -24.00
N GLY A 85 1.63 -1.88 -22.70
CA GLY A 85 2.60 -1.62 -21.66
C GLY A 85 2.55 -0.20 -21.07
N ASN A 86 1.57 0.63 -21.45
CA ASN A 86 1.43 1.96 -20.87
C ASN A 86 1.00 1.85 -19.41
N VAL A 87 1.63 2.64 -18.54
CA VAL A 87 1.37 2.63 -17.10
C VAL A 87 0.58 3.88 -16.71
N SER A 88 -0.54 3.68 -16.01
CA SER A 88 -1.34 4.79 -15.49
C SER A 88 -0.61 5.58 -14.41
N HIS A 89 -1.05 6.82 -14.17
CA HIS A 89 -0.78 7.48 -12.90
C HIS A 89 -1.23 6.58 -11.74
N TYR A 90 -0.49 6.63 -10.64
CA TYR A 90 -0.86 5.88 -9.45
C TYR A 90 -2.03 6.56 -8.74
N SER A 91 -2.97 5.76 -8.24
CA SER A 91 -3.91 6.18 -7.21
C SER A 91 -3.46 5.63 -5.86
N ARG A 92 -3.77 6.34 -4.77
CA ARG A 92 -3.42 5.90 -3.42
C ARG A 92 -4.59 6.10 -2.47
N ASP A 93 -4.86 5.07 -1.69
CA ASP A 93 -5.86 5.08 -0.64
C ASP A 93 -5.26 4.64 0.70
N ASP A 94 -5.54 5.37 1.77
CA ASP A 94 -5.23 4.97 3.14
C ASP A 94 -6.41 4.22 3.75
N PHE A 95 -6.15 3.13 4.48
CA PHE A 95 -7.20 2.40 5.19
C PHE A 95 -6.67 1.77 6.49
N ARG A 96 -7.59 1.34 7.35
CA ARG A 96 -7.26 0.57 8.56
C ARG A 96 -7.88 -0.81 8.47
N VAL A 97 -7.08 -1.82 8.82
CA VAL A 97 -7.59 -3.15 9.11
C VAL A 97 -7.89 -3.16 10.60
N LEU A 98 -9.15 -3.38 10.94
CA LEU A 98 -9.60 -3.58 12.31
C LEU A 98 -9.63 -5.10 12.55
N HIS A 99 -9.16 -5.54 13.72
CA HIS A 99 -9.52 -6.85 14.24
C HIS A 99 -10.55 -6.65 15.33
N ARG A 100 -11.52 -7.55 15.36
CA ARG A 100 -12.46 -7.70 16.45
C ARG A 100 -11.95 -8.77 17.39
#